data_AF-A0A958L2S8-F1
#
_entry.id   AF-A0A958L2S8-F1
#
_cell.length_a   1.000
_cell.length_b   1.000
_cell.length_c   1.000
_cell.angle_alpha   90.00
_cell.angle_beta   90.00
_cell.angle_gamma   90.00
#
_symmetry.space_group_name_H-M   'P 1'
#
loop_
_entity.id
_entity.type
_entity.pdbx_description
1 polymer ?
#
loop_
_entity_poly.entity_id
_entity_poly.type
_entity_poly.pdbx_seq_one_letter_code
_entity_poly.pdbx_strand_id
1 'polypeptide(L)'
;MKETTRTGQKKSPRSNARNASRGNTVSERSISFDKGDAGKAKRGANNQDDQAANAGTLEISTSAELKQYLLSIRDKMADGSAPAIYCLSAMNNVMSHQRIYELLDKECKELARDIWLRIKQAGVQLKNPPLLFSPEEEGMGGGA
;
A
#
# COMPACT_ATOMS: atom_id res chain seq x y z
N MET A 1 26.58 -3.23 -59.52
CA MET A 1 26.12 -2.06 -60.28
C MET A 1 24.97 -1.43 -59.51
N LYS A 2 25.17 -0.16 -59.08
CA LYS A 2 24.17 0.86 -58.70
C LYS A 2 23.36 0.58 -57.42
N GLU A 3 23.05 1.49 -56.51
CA GLU A 3 23.33 2.90 -56.18
C GLU A 3 22.57 3.08 -54.83
N THR A 4 23.22 3.45 -53.71
CA THR A 4 23.36 4.80 -53.13
C THR A 4 22.10 5.41 -52.47
N THR A 5 22.32 5.94 -51.24
CA THR A 5 21.59 7.02 -50.50
C THR A 5 20.30 6.61 -49.76
N ARG A 6 19.99 7.05 -48.52
CA ARG A 6 20.18 8.37 -47.86
C ARG A 6 19.85 8.26 -46.35
N THR A 7 20.79 8.57 -45.44
CA THR A 7 20.88 9.78 -44.60
C THR A 7 19.59 10.24 -43.89
N GLY A 8 19.60 10.26 -42.54
CA GLY A 8 18.48 10.74 -41.74
C GLY A 8 18.79 10.97 -40.25
N GLN A 9 19.90 11.64 -39.96
CA GLN A 9 20.28 12.13 -38.63
C GLN A 9 19.36 13.31 -38.22
N LYS A 10 18.63 13.21 -37.10
CA LYS A 10 18.12 14.39 -36.39
C LYS A 10 18.35 14.27 -34.88
N LYS A 11 19.43 14.92 -34.46
CA LYS A 11 19.66 15.43 -33.10
C LYS A 11 18.52 16.38 -32.73
N SER A 12 17.94 16.18 -31.55
CA SER A 12 17.29 17.26 -30.79
C SER A 12 18.08 17.50 -29.51
N PRO A 13 18.70 18.69 -29.33
CA PRO A 13 19.23 19.13 -28.05
C PRO A 13 18.15 19.90 -27.26
N ARG A 14 18.49 20.30 -26.03
CA ARG A 14 17.87 21.33 -25.17
C ARG A 14 16.63 20.86 -24.37
N SER A 15 16.50 21.06 -23.06
CA SER A 15 17.19 21.96 -22.12
C SER A 15 17.04 21.44 -20.69
N ASN A 16 18.12 21.52 -19.91
CA ASN A 16 18.10 21.35 -18.46
C ASN A 16 17.61 22.67 -17.83
N ALA A 17 16.35 22.70 -17.41
CA ALA A 17 15.72 23.87 -16.82
C ALA A 17 15.83 23.82 -15.29
N ARG A 18 16.79 24.59 -14.77
CA ARG A 18 16.68 25.46 -13.59
C ARG A 18 15.85 24.91 -12.40
N ASN A 19 16.52 24.26 -11.46
CA ASN A 19 16.03 24.20 -10.08
C ASN A 19 16.39 25.52 -9.40
N ALA A 20 15.47 26.48 -9.46
CA ALA A 20 15.58 27.77 -8.81
C ALA A 20 15.16 27.65 -7.35
N SER A 21 16.15 27.87 -6.49
CA SER A 21 16.07 28.29 -5.11
C SER A 21 14.80 29.10 -4.80
N ARG A 22 13.98 28.60 -3.88
CA ARG A 22 13.03 29.39 -3.11
C ARG A 22 13.24 29.07 -1.63
N GLY A 23 13.86 30.03 -0.95
CA GLY A 23 14.01 30.02 0.50
C GLY A 23 12.64 29.94 1.17
N ASN A 24 12.53 29.00 2.10
CA ASN A 24 11.42 28.96 3.03
C ASN A 24 11.80 29.87 4.21
N THR A 25 11.24 31.07 4.21
CA THR A 25 11.31 32.00 5.33
C THR A 25 10.63 31.35 6.54
N VAL A 26 11.42 31.11 7.58
CA VAL A 26 10.92 30.87 8.94
C VAL A 26 10.10 32.10 9.34
N SER A 27 8.77 31.96 9.32
CA SER A 27 7.89 32.84 10.07
C SER A 27 7.90 32.35 11.51
N GLU A 28 8.67 33.05 12.35
CA GLU A 28 8.50 33.07 13.80
C GLU A 28 7.03 33.37 14.10
N ARG A 29 6.29 32.32 14.48
CA ARG A 29 4.96 32.47 15.04
C ARG A 29 5.14 32.38 16.55
N SER A 30 5.05 33.54 17.19
CA SER A 30 5.03 33.73 18.63
C SER A 30 4.04 32.77 19.28
N ILE A 31 4.53 31.85 20.10
CA ILE A 31 3.70 30.96 20.91
C ILE A 31 3.57 31.64 22.27
N SER A 32 2.43 32.30 22.47
CA SER A 32 1.98 32.81 23.75
C SER A 32 1.79 31.63 24.71
N PHE A 33 2.52 31.63 25.83
CA PHE A 33 2.39 30.64 26.89
C PHE A 33 1.20 31.05 27.78
N ASP A 34 -0.01 30.67 27.37
CA ASP A 34 -1.22 30.84 28.17
C ASP A 34 -1.24 29.79 29.29
N LYS A 35 -1.17 30.29 30.52
CA LYS A 35 -1.17 29.54 31.77
C LYS A 35 -2.62 29.41 32.22
N GLY A 36 -3.27 28.30 31.85
CA GLY A 36 -4.68 28.09 32.15
C GLY A 36 -5.10 26.62 32.23
N ASP A 37 -5.49 26.24 33.44
CA ASP A 37 -6.52 25.25 33.78
C ASP A 37 -6.15 23.75 33.95
N ALA A 38 -6.27 23.34 35.21
CA ALA A 38 -6.19 21.99 35.71
C ALA A 38 -7.49 21.22 35.38
N GLY A 39 -7.63 20.83 34.12
CA GLY A 39 -8.69 19.94 33.65
C GLY A 39 -8.37 18.47 33.93
N LYS A 40 -8.98 17.93 34.99
CA LYS A 40 -8.98 16.51 35.40
C LYS A 40 -9.55 15.59 34.31
N ALA A 41 -8.73 15.24 33.32
CA ALA A 41 -9.07 14.22 32.32
C ALA A 41 -8.72 12.83 32.87
N LYS A 42 -9.76 12.02 33.12
CA LYS A 42 -9.65 10.58 33.36
C LYS A 42 -8.95 9.92 32.16
N ARG A 43 -7.63 9.73 32.25
CA ARG A 43 -6.88 8.84 31.37
C ARG A 43 -7.27 7.40 31.68
N GLY A 44 -8.33 6.94 31.02
CA GLY A 44 -8.52 5.51 30.77
C GLY A 44 -7.46 5.08 29.75
N ALA A 45 -6.26 4.76 30.24
CA ALA A 45 -5.24 4.07 29.47
C ALA A 45 -5.66 2.61 29.34
N ASN A 46 -6.50 2.32 28.34
CA ASN A 46 -6.65 0.96 27.86
C ASN A 46 -5.51 0.68 26.89
N ASN A 47 -4.63 -0.22 27.33
CA ASN A 47 -3.59 -0.89 26.57
C ASN A 47 -4.09 -1.36 25.20
N GLN A 48 -3.40 -0.99 24.12
CA GLN A 48 -3.17 -1.83 22.95
C GLN A 48 -2.20 -1.16 21.96
N ASP A 49 -0.97 -0.91 22.41
CA ASP A 49 0.16 -0.57 21.52
C ASP A 49 1.28 -1.60 21.70
N ASP A 50 0.91 -2.88 21.80
CA ASP A 50 1.81 -4.02 21.64
C ASP A 50 1.29 -4.84 20.45
N GLN A 51 1.60 -4.40 19.23
CA GLN A 51 1.56 -5.31 18.09
C GLN A 51 2.78 -5.09 17.20
N ALA A 52 3.94 -5.12 17.85
CA ALA A 52 5.19 -5.46 17.20
C ALA A 52 5.12 -6.91 16.69
N ALA A 53 5.38 -7.08 15.40
CA ALA A 53 5.98 -8.30 14.83
C ALA A 53 5.32 -9.65 15.18
N ASN A 54 4.01 -9.80 14.92
CA ASN A 54 3.49 -11.14 14.70
C ASN A 54 3.76 -11.55 13.24
N ALA A 55 5.03 -11.83 12.94
CA ALA A 55 5.44 -12.72 11.85
C ALA A 55 5.32 -14.19 12.29
N GLY A 56 4.46 -14.47 13.27
CA GLY A 56 4.10 -15.79 13.72
C GLY A 56 3.11 -16.39 12.76
N THR A 57 3.31 -17.68 12.51
CA THR A 57 2.44 -18.60 11.80
C THR A 57 0.98 -18.19 11.90
N LEU A 58 0.38 -17.94 10.74
CA LEU A 58 -1.02 -17.58 10.60
C LEU A 58 -1.87 -18.83 10.92
N GLU A 59 -2.23 -19.04 12.19
CA GLU A 59 -3.13 -20.14 12.61
C GLU A 59 -4.59 -19.81 12.28
N ILE A 60 -4.91 -19.64 11.00
CA ILE A 60 -6.28 -19.42 10.56
C ILE A 60 -6.90 -20.76 10.24
N SER A 61 -7.84 -21.18 11.09
CA SER A 61 -8.51 -22.47 10.95
C SER A 61 -9.84 -22.35 10.21
N THR A 62 -10.43 -21.15 10.18
CA THR A 62 -11.77 -20.90 9.61
C THR A 62 -11.81 -19.72 8.63
N SER A 63 -12.76 -19.73 7.69
CA SER A 63 -12.92 -18.63 6.72
C SER A 63 -13.41 -17.33 7.39
N ALA A 64 -14.12 -17.44 8.51
CA ALA A 64 -14.53 -16.29 9.33
C ALA A 64 -13.32 -15.57 9.93
N GLU A 65 -12.34 -16.30 10.46
CA GLU A 65 -11.09 -15.74 10.97
C GLU A 65 -10.26 -15.10 9.86
N LEU A 66 -10.22 -15.73 8.68
CA LEU A 66 -9.58 -15.14 7.49
C LEU A 66 -10.21 -13.79 7.13
N LYS A 67 -11.53 -13.72 7.11
CA LYS A 67 -12.27 -12.49 6.81
C LYS A 67 -11.95 -11.38 7.81
N GLN A 68 -11.97 -11.69 9.11
CA GLN A 68 -11.62 -10.73 10.16
C GLN A 68 -10.18 -10.25 10.03
N TYR A 69 -9.24 -11.15 9.72
CA TYR A 69 -7.85 -10.79 9.50
C TYR A 69 -7.67 -9.87 8.29
N LEU A 70 -8.28 -10.18 7.14
CA LEU A 70 -8.24 -9.33 5.95
C LEU A 70 -8.88 -7.96 6.22
N LEU A 71 -10.01 -7.90 6.94
CA LEU A 71 -10.63 -6.64 7.34
C LEU A 71 -9.67 -5.81 8.21
N SER A 72 -8.99 -6.43 9.18
CA SER A 72 -8.02 -5.74 10.03
C SER A 72 -6.87 -5.12 9.22
N ILE A 73 -6.38 -5.82 8.18
CA ILE A 73 -5.36 -5.27 7.28
C ILE A 73 -5.91 -4.08 6.52
N ARG A 74 -7.11 -4.23 5.92
CA ARG A 74 -7.76 -3.16 5.15
C ARG A 74 -7.97 -1.91 5.99
N ASP A 75 -8.45 -2.09 7.22
CA ASP A 75 -8.75 -0.97 8.13
C ASP A 75 -7.46 -0.28 8.61
N LYS A 76 -6.40 -1.04 8.96
CA LYS A 76 -5.07 -0.47 9.26
C LYS A 76 -4.48 0.30 8.09
N MET A 77 -4.77 -0.12 6.86
CA MET A 77 -4.30 0.57 5.66
C MET A 77 -5.14 1.81 5.32
N ALA A 78 -6.44 1.79 5.63
CA ALA A 78 -7.33 2.95 5.46
C ALA A 78 -7.05 4.04 6.50
N ASP A 79 -6.73 3.65 7.73
CA ASP A 79 -6.31 4.52 8.82
C ASP A 79 -4.89 5.07 8.63
N GLY A 80 -4.08 4.42 7.80
CA GLY A 80 -2.68 4.79 7.56
C GLY A 80 -1.74 4.35 8.69
N SER A 81 -2.22 3.57 9.65
CA SER A 81 -1.42 3.00 10.74
C SER A 81 -0.49 1.88 10.28
N ALA A 82 -0.75 1.25 9.13
CA ALA A 82 0.15 0.27 8.52
C ALA A 82 0.64 0.70 7.13
N PRO A 83 1.97 0.74 6.88
CA PRO A 83 2.51 1.01 5.55
C PRO A 83 2.20 -0.14 4.58
N ALA A 84 2.06 0.18 3.28
CA ALA A 84 1.66 -0.80 2.26
C ALA A 84 2.58 -2.05 2.18
N ILE A 85 3.88 -1.90 2.46
CA ILE A 85 4.84 -3.01 2.52
C ILE A 85 4.54 -4.00 3.66
N TYR A 86 4.04 -3.50 4.79
CA TYR A 86 3.59 -4.35 5.89
C TYR A 86 2.36 -5.16 5.48
N CYS A 87 1.38 -4.51 4.85
CA CYS A 87 0.18 -5.17 4.33
C CYS A 87 0.51 -6.24 3.27
N LEU A 88 1.51 -5.98 2.42
CA LEU A 88 2.01 -6.97 1.46
C LEU A 88 2.57 -8.22 2.16
N SER A 89 3.34 -8.02 3.23
CA SER A 89 3.91 -9.14 4.00
C SER A 89 2.80 -9.98 4.64
N ALA A 90 1.77 -9.32 5.19
CA ALA A 90 0.59 -10.00 5.73
C ALA A 90 -0.18 -10.77 4.65
N MET A 91 -0.36 -10.18 3.47
CA MET A 91 -1.00 -10.84 2.32
C MET A 91 -0.19 -12.05 1.84
N ASN A 92 1.14 -11.97 1.80
CA ASN A 92 1.99 -13.10 1.45
C ASN A 92 1.85 -14.26 2.45
N ASN A 93 1.73 -13.96 3.75
CA ASN A 93 1.47 -14.98 4.77
C ASN A 93 0.12 -15.67 4.56
N VAL A 94 -0.92 -14.90 4.21
CA VAL A 94 -2.25 -15.44 3.87
C VAL A 94 -2.17 -16.36 2.64
N MET A 95 -1.51 -15.92 1.57
CA MET A 95 -1.39 -16.70 0.34
C MET A 95 -0.53 -17.95 0.49
N SER A 96 0.41 -17.95 1.44
CA SER A 96 1.28 -19.09 1.72
C SER A 96 0.62 -20.15 2.61
N HIS A 97 -0.62 -19.91 3.07
CA HIS A 97 -1.33 -20.83 3.95
C HIS A 97 -1.76 -22.10 3.20
N GLN A 98 -1.49 -23.28 3.78
CA GLN A 98 -1.71 -24.59 3.12
C GLN A 98 -3.17 -24.81 2.68
N ARG A 99 -4.13 -24.28 3.43
CA ARG A 99 -5.57 -24.40 3.17
C ARG A 99 -6.20 -23.17 2.53
N ILE A 100 -5.40 -22.28 1.92
CA ILE A 100 -5.93 -21.01 1.41
C ILE A 100 -7.04 -21.23 0.37
N TYR A 101 -6.94 -22.25 -0.48
CA TYR A 101 -7.97 -22.56 -1.50
C TYR A 101 -9.32 -22.97 -0.91
N GLU A 102 -9.31 -23.58 0.28
CA GLU A 102 -10.54 -24.01 0.97
C GLU A 102 -11.15 -22.87 1.79
N LEU A 103 -10.32 -21.97 2.30
CA LEU A 103 -10.73 -20.85 3.16
C LEU A 103 -11.07 -19.58 2.37
N LEU A 104 -10.60 -19.46 1.13
CA LEU A 104 -10.79 -18.29 0.28
C LEU A 104 -12.14 -18.32 -0.43
N ASP A 105 -13.20 -18.06 0.35
CA ASP A 105 -14.54 -17.82 -0.17
C ASP A 105 -14.58 -16.61 -1.10
N LYS A 106 -15.64 -16.50 -1.91
CA LYS A 106 -15.83 -15.37 -2.85
C LYS A 106 -15.71 -14.01 -2.16
N GLU A 107 -16.29 -13.84 -0.98
CA GLU A 107 -16.19 -12.59 -0.21
C GLU A 107 -14.75 -12.30 0.27
N CYS A 108 -14.05 -13.32 0.75
CA CYS A 108 -12.65 -13.21 1.18
C CYS A 108 -11.73 -12.87 0.01
N LYS A 109 -12.01 -13.44 -1.17
CA LYS A 109 -11.28 -13.16 -2.41
C LYS A 109 -11.43 -11.69 -2.82
N GLU A 110 -12.64 -11.13 -2.78
CA GLU A 110 -12.87 -9.72 -3.08
C GLU A 110 -12.16 -8.78 -2.09
N LEU A 111 -12.17 -9.12 -0.79
CA LEU A 111 -11.41 -8.36 0.22
C LEU A 111 -9.90 -8.41 -0.03
N ALA A 112 -9.37 -9.60 -0.29
CA ALA A 112 -7.97 -9.81 -0.63
C ALA A 112 -7.56 -9.03 -1.90
N ARG A 113 -8.45 -8.99 -2.90
CA ARG A 113 -8.27 -8.21 -4.13
C ARG A 113 -8.25 -6.70 -3.87
N ASP A 114 -9.18 -6.18 -3.07
CA ASP A 114 -9.21 -4.74 -2.71
C ASP A 114 -7.90 -4.33 -2.02
N ILE A 115 -7.45 -5.11 -1.03
CA ILE A 115 -6.17 -4.87 -0.35
C ILE A 115 -5.01 -4.87 -1.35
N TRP A 116 -4.95 -5.86 -2.25
CA TRP A 116 -3.90 -5.96 -3.26
C TRP A 116 -3.87 -4.75 -4.19
N LEU A 117 -5.03 -4.30 -4.67
CA LEU A 117 -5.14 -3.14 -5.55
C LEU A 117 -4.71 -1.85 -4.86
N ARG A 118 -5.07 -1.66 -3.59
CA ARG A 118 -4.63 -0.49 -2.83
C ARG A 118 -3.13 -0.49 -2.56
N ILE A 119 -2.52 -1.67 -2.35
CA ILE A 119 -1.05 -1.77 -2.25
C ILE A 119 -0.39 -1.35 -3.57
N LYS A 120 -0.96 -1.73 -4.73
CA LYS A 120 -0.49 -1.25 -6.05
C LYS A 120 -0.67 0.27 -6.21
N GLN A 121 -1.81 0.81 -5.78
CA GLN A 121 -2.08 2.25 -5.80
C GLN A 121 -1.11 3.05 -4.91
N ALA A 122 -0.60 2.45 -3.84
CA ALA A 122 0.46 3.03 -3.02
C ALA A 122 1.83 3.10 -3.72
N GLY A 123 1.94 2.67 -4.98
CA GLY A 123 3.15 2.76 -5.81
C GLY A 123 4.03 1.50 -5.78
N VAL A 124 3.57 0.42 -5.13
CA VAL A 124 4.33 -0.84 -5.10
C VAL A 124 4.13 -1.60 -6.42
N GLN A 125 5.22 -1.89 -7.13
CA GLN A 125 5.18 -2.65 -8.37
C GLN A 125 5.00 -4.15 -8.09
N LEU A 126 3.74 -4.59 -8.05
CA LEU A 126 3.37 -5.99 -7.82
C LEU A 126 2.69 -6.60 -9.04
N LYS A 127 3.05 -7.86 -9.32
CA LYS A 127 2.31 -8.71 -10.26
C LYS A 127 0.99 -9.14 -9.64
N ASN A 128 -0.02 -9.38 -10.46
CA ASN A 128 -1.29 -9.88 -9.98
C ASN A 128 -1.18 -11.39 -9.69
N PRO A 129 -1.50 -11.85 -8.46
CA PRO A 129 -1.46 -13.27 -8.15
C PRO A 129 -2.65 -14.00 -8.80
N PRO A 130 -2.42 -15.11 -9.52
CA PRO A 130 -3.47 -15.86 -10.22
C PRO A 130 -4.53 -16.44 -9.28
N LEU A 131 -4.22 -16.52 -7.99
CA LEU A 131 -5.18 -16.90 -6.95
C LEU A 131 -6.30 -15.87 -6.80
N LEU A 132 -5.98 -14.59 -6.91
CA LEU A 132 -6.92 -13.48 -6.72
C LEU A 132 -7.53 -12.99 -8.03
N PHE A 133 -6.80 -13.11 -9.14
CA PHE A 133 -7.22 -12.60 -10.44
C PHE A 133 -7.40 -13.76 -11.40
N SER A 134 -8.59 -13.87 -11.99
CA SER A 134 -8.79 -14.84 -13.06
C SER A 134 -7.98 -14.40 -14.30
N PRO A 135 -7.44 -15.33 -15.11
CA PRO A 135 -6.66 -14.98 -16.30
C PRO A 135 -7.46 -14.15 -17.31
N GLU A 136 -8.79 -14.28 -17.30
CA GLU A 136 -9.71 -13.45 -18.09
C GLU A 136 -9.72 -11.98 -17.66
N GLU A 137 -9.42 -11.68 -16.39
CA GLU A 137 -9.37 -10.31 -15.86
C GLU A 137 -8.01 -9.63 -16.04
N GLU A 138 -6.92 -10.40 -16.20
CA GLU A 138 -5.58 -9.84 -16.44
C GLU A 138 -5.45 -9.13 -17.81
N GLY A 139 -6.31 -9.46 -18.78
CA GLY A 139 -6.27 -8.90 -20.13
C GLY A 139 -6.87 -7.49 -20.29
N MET A 140 -7.60 -6.97 -19.31
CA MET A 140 -8.39 -5.73 -19.47
C MET A 140 -7.82 -4.50 -18.74
N GLY A 141 -6.78 -4.64 -17.92
CA GLY A 141 -6.22 -3.54 -17.09
C GLY A 141 -4.86 -2.97 -17.54
N GLY A 142 -4.29 -3.46 -18.64
CA GLY A 142 -2.97 -3.06 -19.12
C GLY A 142 -3.01 -2.04 -20.26
N GLY A 143 -3.47 -0.82 -19.98
CA GLY A 143 -3.52 0.25 -20.98
C GLY A 143 -3.38 1.64 -20.37
N ALA A 144 -2.14 2.12 -20.32
CA ALA A 144 -1.66 3.48 -20.08
C ALA A 144 -1.73 4.03 -18.64
#